data_AF-A0A2D5T700-F1
#
_entry.id   AF-A0A2D5T700-F1
#
_cell.length_a   1.000
_cell.length_b   1.000
_cell.length_c   1.000
_cell.angle_alpha   90.00
_cell.angle_beta   90.00
_cell.angle_gamma   90.00
#
_symmetry.space_group_name_H-M   'P 1'
#
loop_
_entity.id
_entity.type
_entity.pdbx_description
1 polymer ?
#
loop_
_entity_poly.entity_id
_entity_poly.type
_entity_poly.pdbx_seq_one_letter_code
_entity_poly.pdbx_strand_id
1 'polypeptide(L)'
;MIILAGIVAGLPGAIAGTAELVRTGEMQSIFAILMLIGGLAAIIFVVYIERAQRRITVNYARRQQGRKMMQAQSTHLPFKINMAGVIPPIFASSILMFPATIAQFFGQTADSNTTFVQQALQTIGANLGPGQPVYVLFYAALIIFFCFFYTALQYNSKDTADQLKRGGAFLPGIRPGAQTAEYIDRVLTRLTFWGAIYIAGVCLLPEIVRMFYPSMPFNFGGTSLLILVVVTMDFMSQMQAHAMSHQYDGMMQKANLRDYGKNGKKKNG
;
A
#
# COMPACT_ATOMS: atom_id res chain seq x y z
N MET A 1 11.98 -1.56 0.36
CA MET A 1 12.88 -1.68 -0.81
C MET A 1 13.45 -3.08 -1.00
N ILE A 2 13.87 -3.81 0.04
CA ILE A 2 14.46 -5.16 -0.09
C ILE A 2 13.52 -6.14 -0.83
N ILE A 3 12.25 -6.22 -0.41
CA ILE A 3 11.27 -7.12 -1.05
C ILE A 3 11.01 -6.73 -2.52
N LEU A 4 10.90 -5.43 -2.80
CA LEU A 4 10.73 -4.92 -4.17
C LEU A 4 11.93 -5.27 -5.06
N ALA A 5 13.15 -5.11 -4.56
CA ALA A 5 14.36 -5.48 -5.31
C ALA A 5 14.39 -6.99 -5.63
N GLY A 6 13.98 -7.84 -4.68
CA GLY A 6 13.86 -9.29 -4.92
C GLY A 6 12.84 -9.65 -5.99
N ILE A 7 11.67 -9.00 -5.99
CA ILE A 7 10.63 -9.22 -7.01
C ILE A 7 11.13 -8.74 -8.39
N VAL A 8 11.75 -7.57 -8.45
CA VAL A 8 12.26 -6.99 -9.71
C VAL A 8 13.42 -7.82 -10.28
N ALA A 9 14.27 -8.40 -9.44
CA ALA A 9 15.34 -9.30 -9.89
C ALA A 9 14.80 -10.60 -10.51
N GLY A 10 13.63 -11.09 -10.07
CA GLY A 10 12.99 -12.29 -10.62
C GLY A 10 12.19 -12.06 -11.92
N LEU A 11 11.88 -10.81 -12.27
CA LEU A 11 11.07 -10.46 -13.44
C LEU A 11 11.69 -10.92 -14.78
N PRO A 12 12.98 -10.64 -15.07
CA PRO A 12 13.59 -11.06 -16.33
C PRO A 12 13.55 -12.58 -16.54
N GLY A 13 13.80 -13.35 -15.48
CA GLY A 13 13.74 -14.81 -15.51
C GLY A 13 12.34 -15.34 -15.76
N ALA A 14 11.32 -14.73 -15.16
CA ALA A 14 9.92 -15.11 -15.38
C ALA A 14 9.47 -14.83 -16.83
N ILE A 15 9.89 -13.71 -17.42
CA ILE A 15 9.59 -13.37 -18.82
C ILE A 15 10.30 -14.34 -19.77
N ALA A 16 11.59 -14.62 -19.53
CA ALA A 16 12.36 -15.56 -20.33
C ALA A 16 11.76 -16.98 -20.29
N GLY A 17 11.40 -17.47 -19.11
CA GLY A 17 10.72 -18.76 -18.96
C GLY A 17 9.38 -18.79 -19.69
N THR A 18 8.56 -17.75 -19.55
CA THR A 18 7.27 -17.67 -20.27
C THR A 18 7.47 -17.68 -21.80
N ALA A 19 8.48 -16.97 -22.30
CA ALA A 19 8.82 -16.96 -23.73
C ALA A 19 9.28 -18.33 -24.24
N GLU A 20 10.00 -19.09 -23.41
CA GLU A 20 10.40 -20.46 -23.70
C GLU A 20 9.20 -21.41 -23.75
N LEU A 21 8.25 -21.32 -22.81
CA LEU A 21 6.99 -22.10 -22.84
C LEU A 21 6.13 -21.83 -24.09
N VAL A 22 6.13 -20.59 -24.59
CA VAL A 22 5.46 -20.26 -25.86
C VAL A 22 6.21 -20.88 -27.04
N ARG A 23 7.54 -20.88 -26.99
CA ARG A 23 8.38 -21.43 -28.06
C ARG A 23 8.34 -22.96 -28.14
N THR A 24 8.24 -23.65 -27.00
CA THR A 24 8.11 -25.11 -26.92
C THR A 24 6.70 -25.60 -27.28
N GLY A 25 5.72 -24.68 -27.41
CA GLY A 25 4.34 -25.00 -27.75
C GLY A 25 3.51 -25.54 -26.57
N GLU A 26 4.08 -25.56 -25.37
CA GLU A 26 3.35 -25.92 -24.14
C GLU A 26 2.30 -24.87 -23.77
N MET A 27 2.44 -23.64 -24.28
CA MET A 27 1.46 -22.57 -24.11
C MET A 27 1.03 -21.94 -25.43
N GLN A 28 -0.29 -21.79 -25.61
CA GLN A 28 -0.86 -21.07 -26.74
C GLN A 28 -0.43 -19.59 -26.73
N SER A 29 0.09 -19.10 -27.86
CA SER A 29 0.57 -17.71 -28.00
C SER A 29 -0.54 -16.67 -27.73
N ILE A 30 -1.80 -16.97 -28.08
CA ILE A 30 -2.96 -16.12 -27.77
C ILE A 30 -3.12 -15.93 -26.25
N PHE A 31 -2.99 -17.00 -25.47
CA PHE A 31 -3.16 -16.97 -24.02
C PHE A 31 -2.02 -16.18 -23.35
N ALA A 32 -0.79 -16.33 -23.85
CA ALA A 32 0.37 -15.58 -23.39
C ALA A 32 0.18 -14.06 -23.54
N ILE A 33 -0.34 -13.62 -24.69
CA ILE A 33 -0.62 -12.21 -24.98
C ILE A 33 -1.75 -11.69 -24.08
N LEU A 34 -2.83 -12.46 -23.93
CA LEU A 34 -3.96 -12.11 -23.09
C LEU A 34 -3.55 -11.96 -21.62
N MET A 35 -2.64 -12.82 -21.14
CA MET A 35 -2.07 -12.72 -19.80
C MET A 35 -1.22 -11.46 -19.62
N LEU A 36 -0.37 -11.12 -20.60
CA LEU A 36 0.46 -9.91 -20.54
C LEU A 36 -0.43 -8.66 -20.48
N ILE A 37 -1.47 -8.60 -21.33
CA ILE A 37 -2.46 -7.53 -21.33
C ILE A 37 -3.20 -7.48 -19.98
N GLY A 38 -3.62 -8.63 -19.45
CA GLY A 38 -4.29 -8.73 -18.16
C GLY A 38 -3.41 -8.25 -17.00
N GLY A 39 -2.13 -8.60 -16.99
CA GLY A 39 -1.16 -8.12 -16.01
C GLY A 39 -0.96 -6.60 -16.08
N LEU A 40 -0.84 -6.06 -17.30
CA LEU A 40 -0.73 -4.62 -17.51
C LEU A 40 -2.01 -3.87 -17.07
N ALA A 41 -3.18 -4.42 -17.39
CA ALA A 41 -4.46 -3.90 -16.95
C ALA A 41 -4.59 -3.92 -15.42
N ALA A 42 -4.14 -4.99 -14.76
CA ALA A 42 -4.10 -5.07 -13.31
C ALA A 42 -3.18 -4.00 -12.70
N ILE A 43 -1.99 -3.77 -13.28
CA ILE A 43 -1.09 -2.69 -12.84
C ILE A 43 -1.77 -1.31 -12.98
N ILE A 44 -2.38 -1.02 -14.13
CA ILE A 44 -3.07 0.25 -14.36
C ILE A 44 -4.23 0.44 -13.37
N PHE A 45 -5.01 -0.63 -13.14
CA PHE A 45 -6.11 -0.64 -12.19
C PHE A 45 -5.63 -0.36 -10.75
N VAL A 46 -4.56 -1.04 -10.32
CA VAL A 46 -3.96 -0.85 -8.99
C VAL A 46 -3.42 0.57 -8.84
N VAL A 47 -2.72 1.09 -9.85
CA VAL A 47 -2.22 2.47 -9.87
C VAL A 47 -3.37 3.49 -9.77
N TYR A 48 -4.49 3.24 -10.45
CA TYR A 48 -5.66 4.11 -10.41
C TYR A 48 -6.29 4.15 -9.00
N ILE A 49 -6.49 2.99 -8.38
CA ILE A 49 -7.06 2.88 -7.03
C ILE A 49 -6.11 3.45 -5.97
N GLU A 50 -4.80 3.17 -6.04
CA GLU A 50 -3.82 3.66 -5.06
C GLU A 50 -3.62 5.18 -5.14
N ARG A 51 -3.84 5.79 -6.32
CA ARG A 51 -3.86 7.25 -6.47
C ARG A 51 -5.17 7.89 -5.99
N ALA A 52 -6.23 7.11 -5.82
CA ALA A 52 -7.51 7.64 -5.39
C ALA A 52 -7.43 8.07 -3.91
N GLN A 53 -7.91 9.28 -3.66
CA GLN A 53 -7.90 9.92 -2.35
C GLN A 53 -9.25 10.53 -2.06
N ARG A 54 -9.76 10.26 -0.86
CA ARG A 54 -10.89 10.96 -0.28
C ARG A 54 -10.40 12.25 0.36
N ARG A 55 -10.76 13.39 -0.22
CA ARG A 55 -10.40 14.71 0.31
C ARG A 55 -11.44 15.17 1.32
N ILE A 56 -11.04 15.38 2.57
CA ILE A 56 -11.88 16.00 3.60
C ILE A 56 -11.46 17.45 3.72
N THR A 57 -12.37 18.39 3.48
CA THR A 57 -12.08 19.83 3.59
C THR A 57 -11.91 20.23 5.05
N VAL A 58 -10.85 20.98 5.33
CA VAL A 58 -10.55 21.57 6.63
C VAL A 58 -10.36 23.06 6.45
N ASN A 59 -11.05 23.85 7.26
CA ASN A 59 -10.93 25.29 7.24
C ASN A 59 -10.01 25.74 8.37
N TYR A 60 -9.04 26.58 8.06
CA TYR A 60 -8.24 27.23 9.08
C TYR A 60 -8.98 28.45 9.62
N ALA A 61 -9.09 28.52 10.94
CA ALA A 61 -9.67 29.67 11.63
C ALA A 61 -8.87 30.93 11.28
N ARG A 62 -9.61 31.99 10.97
CA ARG A 62 -9.06 33.28 10.58
C ARG A 62 -8.21 33.84 11.72
N ARG A 63 -6.89 33.90 11.56
CA ARG A 63 -6.03 34.66 12.48
C ARG A 63 -5.96 36.10 12.01
N GLN A 64 -6.52 37.01 12.80
CA GLN A 64 -6.31 38.44 12.63
C GLN A 64 -4.99 38.79 13.32
N GLN A 65 -3.95 39.09 12.53
CA GLN A 65 -2.69 39.60 13.05
C GLN A 65 -2.58 41.08 12.64
N GLY A 66 -2.81 41.98 13.59
CA GLY A 66 -2.88 43.42 13.36
C GLY A 66 -4.15 43.88 12.61
N ARG A 67 -4.01 44.88 11.73
CA ARG A 67 -5.11 45.49 10.95
C ARG A 67 -5.45 44.75 9.65
N LYS A 68 -4.71 43.69 9.30
CA LYS A 68 -4.91 42.92 8.07
C LYS A 68 -5.60 41.61 8.40
N MET A 69 -6.80 41.47 7.85
CA MET A 69 -7.61 40.28 7.98
C MET A 69 -7.13 39.25 6.95
N MET A 70 -6.34 38.26 7.38
CA MET A 70 -5.97 37.15 6.48
C MET A 70 -7.21 36.35 6.09
N GLN A 71 -7.27 35.92 4.83
CA GLN A 71 -8.40 35.17 4.29
C GLN A 71 -8.43 33.78 4.92
N ALA A 72 -9.64 33.28 5.23
CA ALA A 72 -9.79 31.90 5.66
C ALA A 72 -9.35 31.00 4.50
N GLN A 73 -8.26 30.26 4.69
CA GLN A 73 -7.76 29.31 3.70
C GLN A 73 -8.43 27.96 3.95
N SER A 74 -9.15 27.46 2.95
CA SER A 74 -9.65 26.10 2.93
C SER A 74 -8.57 25.18 2.37
N THR A 75 -8.22 24.16 3.13
CA THR A 75 -7.30 23.09 2.71
C THR A 75 -8.06 21.77 2.73
N HIS A 76 -7.48 20.72 2.17
CA HIS A 76 -8.00 19.36 2.30
C HIS A 76 -7.02 18.47 3.09
N LEU A 77 -7.54 17.63 3.97
CA LEU A 77 -6.83 16.50 4.53
C LEU A 77 -7.07 15.29 3.61
N PRO A 78 -6.05 14.82 2.87
CA PRO A 78 -6.23 13.72 1.93
C PRO A 78 -6.16 12.38 2.66
N PHE A 79 -7.16 11.53 2.46
CA PHE A 79 -7.15 10.14 2.89
C PHE A 79 -7.05 9.22 1.67
N LYS A 80 -5.94 8.48 1.51
CA LYS A 80 -5.85 7.35 0.57
C LYS A 80 -6.91 6.29 0.86
N ILE A 81 -7.34 5.53 -0.15
CA ILE A 81 -8.26 4.39 0.03
C ILE A 81 -7.61 3.31 0.91
N ASN A 82 -6.32 3.05 0.68
CA ASN A 82 -5.53 2.11 1.45
C ASN A 82 -4.55 2.88 2.36
N MET A 83 -4.85 2.92 3.66
CA MET A 83 -3.97 3.48 4.69
C MET A 83 -2.90 2.49 5.14
N ALA A 84 -3.19 1.18 5.01
CA ALA A 84 -2.32 0.12 5.47
C ALA A 84 -1.17 -0.19 4.51
N GLY A 85 -1.28 0.27 3.26
CA GLY A 85 -0.30 0.02 2.21
C GLY A 85 -0.21 -1.47 1.89
N VAL A 86 1.03 -1.96 1.80
CA VAL A 86 1.36 -3.33 1.36
C VAL A 86 1.57 -4.30 2.53
N ILE A 87 1.61 -3.78 3.74
CA ILE A 87 2.01 -4.56 4.92
C ILE A 87 1.03 -5.70 5.22
N PRO A 88 -0.31 -5.51 5.13
CA PRO A 88 -1.25 -6.60 5.44
C PRO A 88 -1.12 -7.83 4.53
N PRO A 89 -1.05 -7.70 3.18
CA PRO A 89 -0.81 -8.86 2.31
C PRO A 89 0.50 -9.60 2.60
N ILE A 90 1.57 -8.89 2.96
CA ILE A 90 2.88 -9.47 3.29
C ILE A 90 2.79 -10.30 4.56
N PHE A 91 2.14 -9.78 5.61
CA PHE A 91 1.94 -10.54 6.85
C PHE A 91 1.06 -11.77 6.63
N ALA A 92 -0.03 -11.63 5.87
CA ALA A 92 -0.88 -12.76 5.51
C ALA A 92 -0.10 -13.85 4.75
N SER A 93 0.74 -13.48 3.78
CA SER A 93 1.58 -14.46 3.05
C SER A 93 2.63 -15.10 3.95
N SER A 94 3.28 -14.34 4.83
CA SER A 94 4.29 -14.87 5.74
C SER A 94 3.72 -15.90 6.72
N ILE A 95 2.52 -15.62 7.26
CA ILE A 95 1.82 -16.53 8.18
C ILE A 95 1.38 -17.81 7.48
N LEU A 96 0.90 -17.74 6.23
CA LEU A 96 0.51 -18.94 5.49
C LEU A 96 1.71 -19.77 5.03
N MET A 97 2.81 -19.13 4.64
CA MET A 97 4.02 -19.84 4.21
C MET A 97 4.72 -20.52 5.39
N PHE A 98 4.56 -20.03 6.63
CA PHE A 98 5.27 -20.58 7.79
C PHE A 98 4.93 -22.06 8.06
N PRO A 99 3.64 -22.48 8.21
CA PRO A 99 3.29 -23.89 8.35
C PRO A 99 3.70 -24.74 7.14
N ALA A 100 3.54 -24.21 5.92
CA ALA A 100 3.91 -24.93 4.70
C ALA A 100 5.42 -25.22 4.66
N THR A 101 6.24 -24.26 5.10
CA THR A 101 7.69 -24.39 5.17
C THR A 101 8.10 -25.43 6.22
N ILE A 102 7.45 -25.42 7.39
CA ILE A 102 7.65 -26.46 8.42
C ILE A 102 7.25 -27.84 7.88
N ALA A 103 6.09 -27.96 7.24
CA ALA A 103 5.65 -29.21 6.65
C ALA A 103 6.61 -29.73 5.56
N GLN A 104 7.24 -28.83 4.78
CA GLN A 104 8.25 -29.21 3.80
C GLN A 104 9.55 -29.72 4.46
N PHE A 105 10.04 -29.05 5.51
CA PHE A 105 11.26 -29.46 6.20
C PHE A 105 11.09 -30.76 7.01
N PHE A 106 9.95 -30.94 7.68
CA PHE A 106 9.68 -32.09 8.55
C PHE A 106 8.90 -33.23 7.87
N GLY A 107 8.32 -32.97 6.69
CA GLY A 107 7.58 -33.97 5.90
C GLY A 107 8.45 -34.84 5.00
N GLN A 108 9.73 -34.48 4.80
CA GLN A 108 10.68 -35.25 3.96
C GLN A 108 11.51 -36.29 4.73
N THR A 109 11.44 -36.33 6.06
CA THR A 109 12.04 -37.43 6.84
C THR A 109 11.17 -38.68 6.69
N ALA A 110 11.57 -39.51 5.73
CA ALA A 110 11.07 -40.85 5.48
C ALA A 110 11.50 -41.80 6.61
N ASP A 111 10.91 -41.65 7.80
CA ASP A 111 11.01 -42.67 8.84
C ASP A 111 9.63 -43.31 9.04
N SER A 112 9.62 -44.64 8.99
CA SER A 112 8.45 -45.51 8.78
C SER A 112 7.45 -45.56 9.95
N ASN A 113 7.49 -44.62 10.88
CA ASN A 113 6.55 -44.50 12.00
C ASN A 113 5.62 -43.31 11.79
N THR A 114 4.55 -43.55 11.03
CA THR A 114 3.40 -42.66 10.83
C THR A 114 2.84 -42.18 12.17
N THR A 115 3.31 -41.02 12.62
CA THR A 115 2.74 -40.32 13.77
C THR A 115 1.61 -39.43 13.24
N PHE A 116 0.45 -39.40 13.91
CA PHE A 116 -0.72 -38.56 13.56
C PHE A 116 -0.35 -37.10 13.18
N VAL A 117 0.71 -36.58 13.79
CA VAL A 117 1.31 -35.26 13.52
C VAL A 117 1.85 -35.12 12.09
N GLN A 118 2.46 -36.16 11.51
CA GLN A 118 3.05 -36.14 10.18
C GLN A 118 1.98 -36.22 9.08
N GLN A 119 0.91 -37.02 9.29
CA GLN A 119 -0.28 -37.01 8.44
C GLN A 119 -1.03 -35.68 8.51
N ALA A 120 -1.18 -35.09 9.70
CA ALA A 120 -1.75 -33.77 9.85
C ALA A 120 -0.90 -32.70 9.13
N LEU A 121 0.43 -32.75 9.24
CA LEU A 121 1.35 -31.83 8.55
C LEU A 121 1.31 -31.98 7.03
N GLN A 122 1.22 -33.21 6.50
CA GLN A 122 1.08 -33.45 5.05
C GLN A 122 -0.30 -33.03 4.54
N THR A 123 -1.35 -33.25 5.32
CA THR A 123 -2.72 -32.83 4.95
C THR A 123 -2.87 -31.30 5.02
N ILE A 124 -2.24 -30.65 6.00
CA ILE A 124 -2.17 -29.19 6.12
C ILE A 124 -1.31 -28.62 4.98
N GLY A 125 -0.14 -29.21 4.68
CA GLY A 125 0.72 -28.77 3.58
C GLY A 125 0.09 -28.96 2.20
N ALA A 126 -0.68 -30.03 2.01
CA ALA A 126 -1.48 -30.24 0.80
C ALA A 126 -2.62 -29.21 0.71
N ASN A 127 -3.38 -29.01 1.79
CA ASN A 127 -4.55 -28.11 1.79
C ASN A 127 -4.22 -26.60 1.83
N LEU A 128 -3.04 -26.23 2.33
CA LEU A 128 -2.47 -24.87 2.30
C LEU A 128 -1.50 -24.67 1.12
N GLY A 129 -1.45 -25.61 0.17
CA GLY A 129 -0.71 -25.43 -1.07
C GLY A 129 -1.28 -24.24 -1.88
N PRO A 130 -0.42 -23.41 -2.51
CA PRO A 130 -0.87 -22.40 -3.45
C PRO A 130 -1.73 -23.02 -4.56
N GLY A 131 -2.86 -22.39 -4.89
CA GLY A 131 -3.84 -22.87 -5.86
C GLY A 131 -5.00 -23.71 -5.29
N GLN A 132 -5.00 -24.02 -4.00
CA GLN A 132 -6.16 -24.67 -3.37
C GLN A 132 -7.23 -23.65 -2.92
N PRO A 133 -8.53 -23.94 -3.07
CA PRO A 133 -9.59 -23.01 -2.65
C PRO A 133 -9.59 -22.74 -1.13
N VAL A 134 -9.12 -23.69 -0.32
CA VAL A 134 -8.95 -23.49 1.14
C VAL A 134 -7.87 -22.43 1.42
N TYR A 135 -6.72 -22.51 0.73
CA TYR A 135 -5.67 -21.50 0.82
C TYR A 135 -6.18 -20.10 0.44
N VAL A 136 -6.88 -20.00 -0.69
CA VAL A 136 -7.46 -18.74 -1.20
C VAL A 136 -8.41 -18.11 -0.16
N LEU A 137 -9.27 -18.91 0.47
CA LEU A 137 -10.25 -18.43 1.45
C LEU A 137 -9.57 -17.96 2.75
N PHE A 138 -8.63 -18.74 3.29
CA PHE A 138 -7.84 -18.32 4.46
C PHE A 138 -6.99 -17.09 4.15
N TYR A 139 -6.41 -17.01 2.95
CA TYR A 139 -5.63 -15.86 2.53
C TYR A 139 -6.48 -14.59 2.45
N ALA A 140 -7.67 -14.67 1.86
CA ALA A 140 -8.62 -13.58 1.81
C ALA A 140 -9.00 -13.08 3.22
N ALA A 141 -9.33 -14.02 4.12
CA ALA A 141 -9.73 -13.70 5.49
C ALA A 141 -8.59 -13.01 6.27
N LEU A 142 -7.36 -13.52 6.15
CA LEU A 142 -6.18 -12.93 6.78
C LEU A 142 -5.88 -11.54 6.23
N ILE A 143 -5.96 -11.33 4.92
CA ILE A 143 -5.76 -10.00 4.31
C ILE A 143 -6.76 -9.00 4.90
N ILE A 144 -8.04 -9.34 4.94
CA ILE A 144 -9.09 -8.45 5.45
C ILE A 144 -8.82 -8.14 6.93
N PHE A 145 -8.56 -9.17 7.74
CA PHE A 145 -8.23 -9.02 9.16
C PHE A 145 -7.02 -8.08 9.38
N PHE A 146 -5.91 -8.33 8.69
CA PHE A 146 -4.71 -7.51 8.83
C PHE A 146 -4.89 -6.08 8.30
N CYS A 147 -5.74 -5.87 7.29
CA CYS A 147 -6.03 -4.51 6.80
C CYS A 147 -6.73 -3.67 7.88
N PHE A 148 -7.72 -4.24 8.57
CA PHE A 148 -8.39 -3.58 9.69
C PHE A 148 -7.45 -3.41 10.89
N PHE A 149 -6.76 -4.47 11.28
CA PHE A 149 -5.85 -4.47 12.42
C PHE A 149 -4.72 -3.45 12.25
N TYR A 150 -4.05 -3.45 11.09
CA TYR A 150 -2.94 -2.53 10.84
C TYR A 150 -3.41 -1.08 10.73
N THR A 151 -4.55 -0.81 10.09
CA THR A 151 -5.07 0.56 10.00
C THR A 151 -5.42 1.11 11.39
N ALA A 152 -6.03 0.30 12.26
CA ALA A 152 -6.37 0.70 13.61
C ALA A 152 -5.14 0.93 14.51
N LEU A 153 -4.08 0.13 14.32
CA LEU A 153 -2.84 0.29 15.08
C LEU A 153 -2.04 1.51 14.64
N GLN A 154 -1.97 1.77 13.33
CA GLN A 154 -1.16 2.85 12.78
C GLN A 154 -1.84 4.23 12.89
N TYR A 155 -3.17 4.30 12.80
CA TYR A 155 -3.89 5.57 12.70
C TYR A 155 -4.66 5.91 13.98
N ASN A 156 -4.18 6.91 14.71
CA ASN A 156 -4.90 7.45 15.85
C ASN A 156 -5.77 8.65 15.44
N SER A 157 -7.08 8.42 15.30
CA SER A 157 -8.08 9.44 14.98
C SER A 157 -8.15 10.57 16.03
N LYS A 158 -7.87 10.26 17.29
CA LYS A 158 -7.88 11.23 18.40
C LYS A 158 -6.70 12.19 18.30
N ASP A 159 -5.49 11.66 18.08
CA ASP A 159 -4.29 12.48 17.94
C ASP A 159 -4.38 13.39 16.71
N THR A 160 -4.93 12.87 15.60
CA THR A 160 -5.15 13.67 14.38
C THR A 160 -6.13 14.82 14.65
N ALA A 161 -7.23 14.56 15.35
CA ALA A 161 -8.18 15.61 15.72
C ALA A 161 -7.58 16.66 16.65
N ASP A 162 -6.74 16.24 17.61
CA ASP A 162 -6.04 17.16 18.51
C ASP A 162 -4.98 17.98 17.76
N GLN A 163 -4.27 17.41 16.80
CA GLN A 163 -3.34 18.13 15.91
C GLN A 163 -4.06 19.18 15.07
N LEU A 164 -5.23 18.84 14.48
CA LEU A 164 -6.07 19.80 13.75
C LEU A 164 -6.51 20.94 14.66
N LYS A 165 -6.99 20.63 15.86
CA LYS A 165 -7.42 21.62 16.86
C LYS A 165 -6.26 22.55 17.27
N ARG A 166 -5.08 22.00 17.55
CA ARG A 166 -3.88 22.78 17.90
C ARG A 166 -3.40 23.65 16.72
N GLY A 167 -3.55 23.17 15.49
CA GLY A 167 -3.25 23.90 14.27
C GLY A 167 -4.28 24.98 13.89
N GLY A 168 -5.33 25.18 14.69
CA GLY A 168 -6.41 26.13 14.39
C GLY A 168 -7.29 25.70 13.21
N ALA A 169 -7.24 24.43 12.83
CA ALA A 169 -7.98 23.86 11.71
C ALA A 169 -9.21 23.12 12.23
N PHE A 170 -10.35 23.25 11.55
CA PHE A 170 -11.57 22.55 11.92
C PHE A 170 -12.34 22.06 10.69
N LEU A 171 -13.07 20.96 10.88
CA LEU A 171 -13.97 20.44 9.85
C LEU A 171 -15.27 21.27 9.88
N PRO A 172 -15.74 21.77 8.72
CA PRO A 172 -17.00 22.50 8.66
C PRO A 172 -18.16 21.61 9.12
N GLY A 173 -18.99 22.12 10.04
CA GLY A 173 -20.15 21.40 10.57
C GLY A 173 -19.88 20.45 11.73
N ILE A 174 -18.63 20.28 12.17
CA ILE A 174 -18.28 19.35 13.26
C ILE A 174 -17.53 20.10 14.37
N ARG A 175 -17.90 19.87 15.63
CA ARG A 175 -17.24 20.51 16.77
C ARG A 175 -15.79 19.99 16.92
N PRO A 176 -14.78 20.86 17.08
CA PRO A 176 -13.39 20.43 17.25
C PRO A 176 -13.17 19.56 18.50
N GLY A 177 -12.34 18.53 18.40
CA GLY A 177 -12.04 17.58 19.48
C GLY A 177 -12.69 16.22 19.25
N ALA A 178 -13.38 15.67 20.26
CA ALA A 178 -13.92 14.31 20.24
C ALA A 178 -14.84 14.02 19.03
N GLN A 179 -15.69 14.97 18.66
CA GLN A 179 -16.61 14.83 17.51
C GLN A 179 -15.86 14.78 16.17
N THR A 180 -14.72 15.48 16.07
CA THR A 180 -13.85 15.39 14.89
C THR A 180 -13.16 14.02 14.82
N ALA A 181 -12.71 13.51 15.96
CA ALA A 181 -12.10 12.18 16.05
C ALA A 181 -13.08 11.07 15.64
N GLU A 182 -14.31 11.11 16.15
CA GLU A 182 -15.36 10.12 15.80
C GLU A 182 -15.73 10.17 14.31
N TYR A 183 -15.78 11.37 13.71
CA TYR A 183 -16.03 11.51 12.29
C TYR A 183 -14.89 10.94 11.44
N ILE A 184 -13.64 11.27 11.78
CA ILE A 184 -12.46 10.74 11.08
C ILE A 184 -12.43 9.22 11.20
N ASP A 185 -12.69 8.68 12.38
CA ASP A 185 -12.74 7.25 12.64
C ASP A 185 -13.80 6.55 11.76
N ARG A 186 -15.03 7.05 11.73
CA ARG A 186 -16.10 6.53 10.88
C ARG A 186 -15.75 6.58 9.39
N VAL A 187 -15.04 7.62 8.95
CA VAL A 187 -14.57 7.74 7.57
C VAL A 187 -13.49 6.70 7.27
N LEU A 188 -12.53 6.51 8.18
CA LEU A 188 -11.45 5.54 8.05
C LEU A 188 -12.00 4.12 8.01
N THR A 189 -12.87 3.72 8.94
CA THR A 189 -13.44 2.36 8.95
C THR A 189 -14.13 2.02 7.61
N ARG A 190 -14.90 2.97 7.05
CA ARG A 190 -15.56 2.79 5.75
C ARG A 190 -14.56 2.73 4.59
N LEU A 191 -13.51 3.55 4.61
CA LEU A 191 -12.45 3.49 3.59
C LEU A 191 -11.69 2.18 3.67
N THR A 192 -11.29 1.74 4.87
CA THR A 192 -10.59 0.49 5.10
C THR A 192 -11.42 -0.72 4.68
N PHE A 193 -12.74 -0.69 4.86
CA PHE A 193 -13.61 -1.77 4.36
C PHE A 193 -13.50 -1.94 2.83
N TRP A 194 -13.64 -0.86 2.07
CA TRP A 194 -13.48 -0.91 0.61
C TRP A 194 -12.04 -1.21 0.18
N GLY A 195 -11.05 -0.65 0.90
CA GLY A 195 -9.63 -0.92 0.69
C GLY A 195 -9.27 -2.38 0.89
N ALA A 196 -9.75 -3.01 1.97
CA ALA A 196 -9.51 -4.42 2.27
C ALA A 196 -10.09 -5.35 1.21
N ILE A 197 -11.31 -5.07 0.72
CA ILE A 197 -11.93 -5.83 -0.37
C ILE A 197 -11.12 -5.70 -1.65
N TYR A 198 -10.67 -4.50 -1.99
CA TYR A 198 -9.84 -4.26 -3.17
C TYR A 198 -8.48 -5.00 -3.07
N ILE A 199 -7.78 -4.88 -1.94
CA ILE A 199 -6.49 -5.55 -1.71
C ILE A 199 -6.66 -7.07 -1.80
N ALA A 200 -7.69 -7.62 -1.14
CA ALA A 200 -8.00 -9.03 -1.23
C ALA A 200 -8.29 -9.43 -2.68
N GLY A 201 -9.14 -8.69 -3.40
CA GLY A 201 -9.44 -8.97 -4.81
C GLY A 201 -8.20 -8.99 -5.71
N VAL A 202 -7.31 -8.02 -5.58
CA VAL A 202 -6.06 -7.94 -6.37
C VAL A 202 -5.11 -9.09 -6.03
N CYS A 203 -4.98 -9.46 -4.76
CA CYS A 203 -4.14 -10.56 -4.32
C CYS A 203 -4.70 -11.93 -4.73
N LEU A 204 -6.03 -12.10 -4.72
CA LEU A 204 -6.70 -13.36 -5.04
C LEU A 204 -6.82 -13.59 -6.55
N LEU A 205 -6.89 -12.54 -7.37
CA LEU A 205 -7.11 -12.67 -8.81
C LEU A 205 -6.07 -13.59 -9.47
N PRO A 206 -4.75 -13.44 -9.24
CA PRO A 206 -3.78 -14.35 -9.87
C PRO A 206 -3.76 -15.74 -9.25
N GLU A 207 -4.20 -15.88 -7.99
CA GLU A 207 -4.31 -17.17 -7.33
C GLU A 207 -5.48 -17.99 -7.90
N ILE A 208 -6.59 -17.32 -8.23
CA ILE A 208 -7.72 -17.92 -8.96
C ILE A 208 -7.27 -18.33 -10.36
N VAL A 209 -6.52 -17.49 -11.08
CA VAL A 209 -5.98 -17.86 -12.40
C VAL A 209 -5.08 -19.10 -12.31
N ARG A 210 -4.23 -19.18 -11.29
CA ARG A 210 -3.38 -20.36 -11.04
C ARG A 210 -4.20 -21.62 -10.73
N MET A 211 -5.33 -21.49 -10.04
CA MET A 211 -6.24 -22.62 -9.77
C MET A 211 -6.83 -23.21 -11.07
N PHE A 212 -7.14 -22.38 -12.07
CA PHE A 212 -7.64 -22.84 -13.36
C PHE A 212 -6.54 -23.25 -14.35
N TYR A 213 -5.32 -22.70 -14.22
CA TYR A 213 -4.19 -22.96 -15.11
C TYR A 213 -2.91 -23.32 -14.33
N PRO A 214 -2.79 -24.57 -13.83
CA PRO A 214 -1.69 -24.97 -12.93
C PRO A 214 -0.35 -25.21 -13.64
N SER A 215 -0.38 -25.53 -14.95
CA SER A 215 0.80 -25.86 -15.76
C SER A 215 1.67 -24.65 -16.10
N MET A 216 1.27 -23.45 -15.68
CA MET A 216 1.99 -22.23 -16.00
C MET A 216 2.83 -21.78 -14.80
N PRO A 217 4.16 -21.62 -14.94
CA PRO A 217 5.05 -21.14 -13.88
C PRO A 217 4.85 -19.62 -13.68
N PHE A 218 3.69 -19.27 -13.15
CA PHE A 218 3.32 -17.89 -12.88
C PHE A 218 3.97 -17.45 -11.56
N ASN A 219 5.20 -16.94 -11.64
CA ASN A 219 5.91 -16.36 -10.49
C ASN A 219 5.40 -14.95 -10.11
N PHE A 220 4.48 -14.38 -10.90
CA PHE A 220 4.05 -12.98 -10.75
C PHE A 220 2.78 -12.82 -9.89
N GLY A 221 2.80 -13.28 -8.64
CA GLY A 221 1.63 -13.25 -7.76
C GLY A 221 1.00 -11.84 -7.58
N GLY A 222 -0.31 -11.78 -7.27
CA GLY A 222 -1.03 -10.52 -7.08
C GLY A 222 -0.46 -9.65 -5.97
N THR A 223 0.12 -10.29 -4.96
CA THR A 223 0.88 -9.65 -3.88
C THR A 223 2.17 -9.01 -4.38
N SER A 224 2.91 -9.66 -5.29
CA SER A 224 4.12 -9.11 -5.90
C SER A 224 3.81 -7.86 -6.72
N LEU A 225 2.70 -7.86 -7.47
CA LEU A 225 2.22 -6.71 -8.23
C LEU A 225 1.85 -5.55 -7.30
N LEU A 226 1.10 -5.82 -6.22
CA LEU A 226 0.72 -4.80 -5.24
C LEU A 226 1.96 -4.19 -4.56
N ILE A 227 2.92 -5.02 -4.15
CA ILE A 227 4.20 -4.59 -3.59
C ILE A 227 4.93 -3.66 -4.57
N LEU A 228 5.04 -4.05 -5.84
CA LEU A 228 5.74 -3.28 -6.85
C LEU A 228 5.12 -1.88 -7.01
N VAL A 229 3.80 -1.79 -7.14
CA VAL A 229 3.12 -0.50 -7.37
C VAL A 229 3.22 0.42 -6.15
N VAL A 230 2.82 -0.05 -4.97
CA VAL A 230 2.71 0.81 -3.78
C VAL A 230 4.08 1.25 -3.29
N VAL A 231 5.07 0.36 -3.24
CA VAL A 231 6.42 0.74 -2.79
C VAL A 231 7.09 1.69 -3.78
N THR A 232 6.86 1.52 -5.09
CA THR A 232 7.34 2.48 -6.09
C THR A 232 6.67 3.85 -5.93
N MET A 233 5.37 3.89 -5.65
CA MET A 233 4.68 5.16 -5.38
C MET A 233 5.18 5.84 -4.10
N ASP A 234 5.40 5.07 -3.04
CA ASP A 234 5.95 5.61 -1.79
C ASP A 234 7.37 6.13 -1.98
N PHE A 235 8.21 5.43 -2.76
CA PHE A 235 9.53 5.91 -3.15
C PHE A 235 9.46 7.24 -3.90
N MET A 236 8.60 7.34 -4.91
CA MET A 236 8.40 8.58 -5.68
C MET A 236 7.91 9.72 -4.78
N SER A 237 6.99 9.44 -3.85
CA SER A 237 6.50 10.44 -2.90
C SER A 237 7.59 10.92 -1.94
N GLN A 238 8.45 10.02 -1.44
CA GLN A 238 9.56 10.36 -0.56
C GLN A 238 10.63 11.16 -1.31
N MET A 239 10.95 10.78 -2.54
CA MET A 239 11.84 11.54 -3.42
C MET A 239 11.32 12.96 -3.67
N GLN A 240 10.03 13.11 -3.98
CA GLN A 240 9.42 14.43 -4.19
C GLN A 240 9.47 15.28 -2.92
N ALA A 241 9.20 14.69 -1.75
CA ALA A 241 9.27 15.40 -0.47
C ALA A 241 10.70 15.91 -0.19
N HIS A 242 11.72 15.08 -0.41
CA HIS A 242 13.12 15.47 -0.27
C HIS A 242 13.57 16.51 -1.31
N ALA A 243 13.11 16.40 -2.56
CA ALA A 243 13.40 17.40 -3.60
C ALA A 243 12.78 18.76 -3.25
N MET A 244 11.54 18.76 -2.75
CA MET A 244 10.83 19.96 -2.35
C MET A 244 11.50 20.64 -1.14
N SER A 245 12.01 19.89 -0.15
CA SER A 245 12.73 20.48 0.99
C SER A 245 14.00 21.23 0.57
N HIS A 246 14.72 20.75 -0.44
CA HIS A 246 15.90 21.46 -0.96
C HIS A 246 15.56 22.76 -1.71
N GLN A 247 14.38 22.84 -2.33
CA GLN A 247 13.91 24.07 -2.99
C GLN A 247 13.50 25.17 -1.99
N TYR A 248 13.15 24.81 -0.75
CA TYR A 248 12.85 25.77 0.33
C TYR A 248 14.09 26.54 0.79
N ASP A 249 15.25 25.90 0.92
CA ASP A 249 16.50 26.56 1.33
C ASP A 249 16.93 27.65 0.33
N GLY A 250 16.78 27.39 -0.98
CA GLY A 250 17.10 28.36 -2.03
C GLY A 250 16.17 29.58 -2.06
N MET A 251 14.93 29.45 -1.61
CA MET A 251 13.98 30.56 -1.48
C MET A 251 14.20 31.38 -0.21
N MET A 252 14.56 30.73 0.91
CA MET A 252 14.88 31.40 2.17
C MET A 252 16.21 32.18 2.10
N GLN A 253 17.22 31.66 1.39
CA GLN A 253 18.50 32.36 1.20
C GLN A 253 18.36 33.60 0.30
N LYS A 254 17.51 33.56 -0.74
CA LYS A 254 17.19 34.73 -1.58
C LYS A 254 16.39 35.80 -0.83
N ALA A 255 15.59 35.43 0.17
CA ALA A 255 14.86 36.39 1.01
C ALA A 255 15.80 37.12 1.99
N ASN A 256 16.74 36.41 2.62
CA ASN A 256 17.71 37.02 3.54
C ASN A 256 18.74 37.93 2.85
N LEU A 257 19.11 37.66 1.58
CA LEU A 257 20.03 38.51 0.82
C LEU A 257 19.44 39.87 0.42
N ARG A 258 18.12 40.06 0.53
CA ARG A 258 17.45 41.31 0.10
C ARG A 258 17.36 42.37 1.21
N ASP A 259 17.61 42.00 2.46
CA ASP A 259 17.52 42.93 3.62
C ASP A 259 18.87 43.55 3.99
N TYR A 260 19.99 42.99 3.53
CA TYR A 260 21.34 43.44 3.92
C TYR A 260 21.91 44.64 3.13
N GLY A 261 21.14 45.25 2.22
CA GLY A 261 21.67 46.21 1.24
C GLY A 261 21.07 47.61 1.22
N LYS A 262 20.09 47.95 2.08
CA LYS A 262 19.32 49.20 1.90
C LYS A 262 19.10 50.01 3.17
N ASN A 263 20.16 50.26 3.94
CA ASN A 263 20.17 51.34 4.93
C ASN A 263 21.55 51.98 5.02
N GLY A 264 21.79 52.96 4.16
CA GLY A 264 23.09 53.66 4.09
C GLY A 264 23.04 54.96 3.30
N LYS A 265 22.04 55.83 3.54
CA LYS A 265 22.13 57.27 3.21
C LYS A 265 21.43 58.09 4.29
N LYS A 266 22.18 58.41 5.35
CA LYS A 266 21.87 59.54 6.24
C LYS A 266 22.37 60.83 5.57
N LYS A 267 21.41 61.76 5.43
CA LYS A 267 21.53 63.22 5.29
C LYS A 267 22.84 63.81 5.84
N ASN A 268 23.48 64.66 5.04
CA ASN A 268 24.12 65.91 5.46
C ASN A 268 24.04 66.90 4.28
N GLY A 269 23.57 68.11 4.55
CA GLY A 269 23.21 69.15 3.59
C GLY A 269 22.02 69.93 4.13
#